data_AF-A0A2E7IL19-F1
#
_entry.id   AF-A0A2E7IL19-F1
#
_cell.length_a   1.000
_cell.length_b   1.000
_cell.length_c   1.000
_cell.angle_alpha   90.00
_cell.angle_beta   90.00
_cell.angle_gamma   90.00
#
_symmetry.space_group_name_H-M   'P 1'
#
loop_
_entity.id
_entity.type
_entity.pdbx_description
1 polymer ?
#
loop_
_entity_poly.entity_id
_entity_poly.type
_entity_poly.pdbx_seq_one_letter_code
_entity_poly.pdbx_strand_id
1 'polypeptide(L)'
;MKQWIRWWGLGVFVAIAALWILCIDWVVENSIEFAGTQAVGAKVELDSAELSFSKGVLTLNRLQVTNPDQPMQNLFESARIHLSLDTLALFRRQFISDEADIEGLQLYTERSSSGAIDGRFFNFAGEGGKGREAAIDLASKLNIPDVGELASAEEERLKAEIAAMQNEVADIQKGWEQRIQQLPSKEQIAEYQRRWDKLEGENAFVKLKGAKELRDDIDDDLDAIKSLDEQIKTDKERIARLTEQAKTLPSREADRLLASVGLDQGFDGMIRHIVGDEAIDMINQGLSLYKTAAKQMSEQQAASEDEAPKPLRGTGELVRFAEEQPLPNFLIKQAKVNGSMPVAGQTISFNGVIKDITSEQHIWGRPMTLKADGGSDKGASLTLDGLFDHRSANALDTLNFDLRQLALSALTLSDSEQLPLTLQQGVANIKTNFTLNQNGISANVDSLVKQAQFLVADSAQTKTAQLLRKALASADQFDLKAMINGDLDDPAIKLKSSLDNLIGKALGAEVAAKVAEQKAVLQEKLAAQLQDPTAKLADSGAFLEEYKSKLGSQRDALKDLLKEMR
;
A
#
# COMPACT_ATOMS: atom_id res chain seq x y z
N MET A 1 -41.99 -66.26 16.41
CA MET A 1 -40.83 -65.33 16.31
C MET A 1 -39.81 -65.79 15.26
N LYS A 2 -40.19 -66.00 13.98
CA LYS A 2 -39.26 -66.49 12.92
C LYS A 2 -39.37 -65.76 11.56
N GLN A 3 -40.01 -64.59 11.48
CA GLN A 3 -40.24 -63.87 10.20
C GLN A 3 -40.00 -62.35 10.25
N TRP A 4 -39.06 -61.86 11.05
CA TRP A 4 -38.73 -60.42 11.05
C TRP A 4 -37.53 -60.03 10.19
N ILE A 5 -36.61 -60.96 9.93
CA ILE A 5 -35.47 -60.70 9.06
C ILE A 5 -35.67 -61.49 7.77
N ARG A 6 -35.85 -60.78 6.66
CA ARG A 6 -35.83 -61.37 5.31
C ARG A 6 -34.38 -61.75 5.01
N TRP A 7 -34.04 -63.04 5.10
CA TRP A 7 -32.68 -63.55 4.88
C TRP A 7 -32.06 -63.13 3.55
N TRP A 8 -32.86 -63.01 2.48
CA TRP A 8 -32.40 -62.48 1.20
C TRP A 8 -32.02 -60.99 1.29
N GLY A 9 -32.82 -60.18 2.01
CA GLY A 9 -32.50 -58.77 2.27
C GLY A 9 -31.25 -58.60 3.15
N LEU A 10 -31.05 -59.49 4.13
CA LEU A 10 -29.82 -59.53 4.92
C LEU A 10 -28.61 -59.88 4.05
N GLY A 11 -28.74 -60.86 3.15
CA GLY A 11 -27.68 -61.23 2.21
C GLY A 11 -27.30 -60.07 1.28
N VAL A 12 -28.29 -59.36 0.72
CA VAL A 12 -28.05 -58.15 -0.09
C VAL A 12 -27.39 -57.05 0.73
N PHE A 13 -27.85 -56.80 1.95
CA PHE A 13 -27.25 -55.80 2.85
C PHE A 13 -25.79 -56.13 3.15
N VAL A 14 -25.47 -57.38 3.49
CA VAL A 14 -24.08 -57.82 3.74
C VAL A 14 -23.23 -57.69 2.48
N ALA A 15 -23.76 -58.02 1.30
CA ALA A 15 -23.05 -57.85 0.03
C ALA A 15 -22.74 -56.37 -0.27
N ILE A 16 -23.70 -55.47 -0.05
CA ILE A 16 -23.51 -54.02 -0.21
C ILE A 16 -22.50 -53.49 0.81
N ALA A 17 -22.61 -53.88 2.09
CA ALA A 17 -21.68 -53.47 3.13
C ALA A 17 -20.24 -53.96 2.84
N ALA A 18 -20.08 -55.20 2.38
CA ALA A 18 -18.79 -55.74 1.99
C ALA A 18 -18.20 -55.00 0.78
N LEU A 19 -19.01 -54.71 -0.24
CA LEU A 19 -18.57 -53.88 -1.38
C LEU A 19 -18.15 -52.48 -0.93
N TRP A 20 -18.91 -51.89 -0.01
CA TRP A 20 -18.61 -50.56 0.53
C TRP A 20 -17.30 -50.53 1.29
N ILE A 21 -17.03 -51.54 2.12
CA ILE A 21 -15.76 -51.71 2.83
C ILE A 21 -14.60 -51.90 1.86
N LEU A 22 -14.78 -52.64 0.76
CA LEU A 22 -13.73 -52.84 -0.25
C LEU A 22 -13.40 -51.57 -1.03
N CYS A 23 -14.35 -50.66 -1.20
CA CYS A 23 -14.17 -49.41 -1.94
C CYS A 23 -13.85 -48.21 -1.05
N ILE A 24 -13.84 -48.36 0.28
CA ILE A 24 -13.79 -47.21 1.19
C ILE A 24 -12.49 -46.42 1.07
N ASP A 25 -11.36 -47.10 0.92
CA ASP A 25 -10.03 -46.49 0.77
C ASP A 25 -10.01 -45.57 -0.46
N TRP A 26 -10.51 -46.06 -1.60
CA TRP A 26 -10.66 -45.27 -2.83
C TRP A 26 -11.62 -44.09 -2.66
N VAL A 27 -12.75 -44.28 -1.95
CA VAL A 27 -13.70 -43.20 -1.67
C VAL A 27 -13.05 -42.12 -0.80
N VAL A 28 -12.29 -42.49 0.23
CA VAL A 28 -11.61 -41.56 1.13
C VAL A 28 -10.57 -40.76 0.37
N GLU A 29 -9.74 -41.43 -0.44
CA GLU A 29 -8.74 -40.78 -1.30
C GLU A 29 -9.37 -39.72 -2.21
N ASN A 30 -10.36 -40.11 -3.03
CA ASN A 30 -11.03 -39.17 -3.95
C ASN A 30 -11.77 -38.05 -3.20
N SER A 31 -12.32 -38.33 -2.01
CA SER A 31 -13.00 -37.31 -1.21
C SER A 31 -12.03 -36.26 -0.69
N ILE A 32 -10.84 -36.68 -0.23
CA ILE A 32 -9.79 -35.79 0.25
C ILE A 32 -9.24 -34.95 -0.90
N GLU A 33 -8.94 -35.57 -2.05
CA GLU A 33 -8.45 -34.85 -3.23
C GLU A 33 -9.47 -33.82 -3.73
N PHE A 34 -10.75 -34.21 -3.82
CA PHE A 34 -11.81 -33.32 -4.27
C PHE A 34 -12.04 -32.16 -3.28
N ALA A 35 -12.24 -32.47 -2.00
CA ALA A 35 -12.48 -31.45 -0.97
C ALA A 35 -11.27 -30.54 -0.79
N GLY A 36 -10.07 -31.12 -0.75
CA GLY A 36 -8.81 -30.37 -0.67
C GLY A 36 -8.62 -29.44 -1.86
N THR A 37 -8.88 -29.92 -3.09
CA THR A 37 -8.79 -29.10 -4.29
C THR A 37 -9.78 -27.93 -4.28
N GLN A 38 -10.97 -28.12 -3.72
CA GLN A 38 -11.94 -27.05 -3.55
C GLN A 38 -11.53 -26.04 -2.48
N ALA A 39 -11.00 -26.50 -1.35
CA ALA A 39 -10.58 -25.65 -0.23
C ALA A 39 -9.35 -24.80 -0.58
N VAL A 40 -8.37 -25.39 -1.26
CA VAL A 40 -7.11 -24.73 -1.64
C VAL A 40 -7.28 -23.92 -2.92
N GLY A 41 -8.19 -24.32 -3.81
CA GLY A 41 -8.33 -23.71 -5.14
C GLY A 41 -7.27 -24.15 -6.15
N ALA A 42 -6.43 -25.12 -5.79
CA ALA A 42 -5.42 -25.75 -6.64
C ALA A 42 -5.39 -27.27 -6.39
N LYS A 43 -4.74 -28.03 -7.27
CA LYS A 43 -4.77 -29.49 -7.23
C LYS A 43 -4.22 -30.04 -5.90
N VAL A 44 -4.98 -30.92 -5.25
CA VAL A 44 -4.54 -31.73 -4.11
C VAL A 44 -4.50 -33.18 -4.56
N GLU A 45 -3.40 -33.86 -4.28
CA GLU A 45 -3.16 -35.24 -4.70
C GLU A 45 -2.75 -36.10 -3.51
N LEU A 46 -3.23 -37.34 -3.50
CA LEU A 46 -2.92 -38.34 -2.49
C LEU A 46 -2.56 -39.66 -3.17
N ASP A 47 -1.49 -40.33 -2.73
CA ASP A 47 -1.12 -41.62 -3.34
C ASP A 47 -2.01 -42.77 -2.90
N SER A 48 -2.45 -42.76 -1.65
CA SER A 48 -3.39 -43.73 -1.09
C SER A 48 -3.94 -43.25 0.26
N ALA A 49 -5.17 -43.67 0.55
CA ALA A 49 -5.77 -43.60 1.88
C ALA A 49 -6.10 -45.01 2.37
N GLU A 50 -5.66 -45.36 3.58
CA GLU A 50 -5.93 -46.65 4.21
C GLU A 50 -6.74 -46.45 5.49
N LEU A 51 -8.01 -46.87 5.48
CA LEU A 51 -8.90 -46.76 6.64
C LEU A 51 -9.12 -48.12 7.30
N SER A 52 -8.62 -48.26 8.54
CA SER A 52 -8.81 -49.45 9.36
C SER A 52 -9.78 -49.19 10.50
N PHE A 53 -11.07 -49.51 10.30
CA PHE A 53 -12.10 -49.36 11.34
C PHE A 53 -11.83 -50.18 12.60
N SER A 54 -11.27 -51.38 12.48
CA SER A 54 -10.99 -52.25 13.64
C SER A 54 -9.86 -51.72 14.52
N LYS A 55 -8.91 -50.98 13.91
CA LYS A 55 -7.82 -50.33 14.61
C LYS A 55 -8.12 -48.88 14.98
N GLY A 56 -9.18 -48.29 14.40
CA GLY A 56 -9.50 -46.88 14.54
C GLY A 56 -8.40 -46.00 13.94
N VAL A 57 -7.88 -46.35 12.77
CA VAL A 57 -6.73 -45.67 12.16
C VAL A 57 -7.04 -45.27 10.73
N LEU A 58 -6.67 -44.05 10.35
CA LEU A 58 -6.60 -43.60 8.97
C LEU A 58 -5.16 -43.22 8.64
N THR A 59 -4.58 -43.82 7.59
CA THR A 59 -3.26 -43.47 7.09
C THR A 59 -3.37 -42.88 5.70
N LEU A 60 -2.81 -41.69 5.50
CA LEU A 60 -2.71 -41.03 4.21
C LEU A 60 -1.24 -41.08 3.78
N ASN A 61 -0.96 -41.59 2.58
CA ASN A 61 0.40 -41.64 2.05
C ASN A 61 0.58 -40.58 0.97
N ARG A 62 1.71 -39.85 1.04
CA ARG A 62 2.13 -38.81 0.09
C ARG A 62 1.04 -37.79 -0.26
N LEU A 63 0.55 -37.05 0.73
CA LEU A 63 -0.35 -35.92 0.47
C LEU A 63 0.44 -34.73 -0.07
N GLN A 64 0.06 -34.26 -1.26
CA GLN A 64 0.65 -33.10 -1.94
C GLN A 64 -0.40 -32.02 -2.13
N VAL A 65 -0.13 -30.82 -1.62
CA VAL A 65 -0.99 -29.66 -1.76
C VAL A 65 -0.30 -28.62 -2.62
N THR A 66 -0.88 -28.31 -3.78
CA THR A 66 -0.32 -27.33 -4.72
C THR A 66 -0.39 -25.91 -4.16
N ASN A 67 0.64 -25.09 -4.43
CA ASN A 67 0.58 -23.65 -4.20
C ASN A 67 -0.31 -22.98 -5.27
N PRO A 68 -1.45 -22.35 -4.93
CA PRO A 68 -2.32 -21.72 -5.91
C PRO A 68 -1.66 -20.56 -6.65
N ASP A 69 -0.74 -19.84 -6.01
CA ASP A 69 -0.02 -18.72 -6.61
C ASP A 69 1.16 -19.19 -7.48
N GLN A 70 1.67 -20.41 -7.24
CA GLN A 70 2.77 -21.02 -8.00
C GLN A 70 2.48 -22.50 -8.32
N PRO A 71 1.67 -22.80 -9.36
CA PRO A 71 1.15 -24.15 -9.61
C PRO A 71 2.19 -25.24 -9.93
N MET A 72 3.44 -24.86 -10.22
CA MET A 72 4.57 -25.78 -10.41
C MET A 72 5.31 -26.11 -9.10
N GLN A 73 4.82 -25.64 -7.96
CA GLN A 73 5.35 -25.93 -6.64
C GLN A 73 4.23 -26.40 -5.71
N ASN A 74 4.57 -27.32 -4.80
CA ASN A 74 3.72 -27.67 -3.68
C ASN A 74 3.82 -26.59 -2.60
N LEU A 75 2.69 -26.17 -2.04
CA LEU A 75 2.68 -25.41 -0.78
C LEU A 75 3.29 -26.28 0.32
N PHE A 76 2.83 -27.52 0.41
CA PHE A 76 3.45 -28.55 1.24
C PHE A 76 3.20 -29.95 0.68
N GLU A 77 4.09 -30.85 1.06
CA GLU A 77 4.01 -32.28 0.82
C GLU A 77 4.29 -33.01 2.14
N SER A 78 3.55 -34.07 2.43
CA SER A 78 3.82 -34.93 3.59
C SER A 78 4.03 -36.35 3.13
N ALA A 79 5.03 -37.03 3.69
CA ALA A 79 5.30 -38.42 3.33
C ALA A 79 4.18 -39.35 3.85
N ARG A 80 3.74 -39.13 5.08
CA ARG A 80 2.66 -39.90 5.70
C ARG A 80 1.91 -39.07 6.73
N ILE A 81 0.60 -39.23 6.80
CA ILE A 81 -0.24 -38.71 7.88
C ILE A 81 -0.94 -39.89 8.53
N HIS A 82 -0.71 -40.10 9.82
CA HIS A 82 -1.34 -41.17 10.60
C HIS A 82 -2.31 -40.57 11.61
N LEU A 83 -3.58 -40.97 11.55
CA LEU A 83 -4.66 -40.42 12.39
C LEU A 83 -5.25 -41.53 13.27
N SER A 84 -5.29 -41.30 14.57
CA SER A 84 -5.95 -42.17 15.56
C SER A 84 -7.39 -41.70 15.79
N LEU A 85 -8.34 -42.36 15.14
CA LEU A 85 -9.75 -41.99 15.08
C LEU A 85 -10.58 -42.60 16.22
N ASP A 86 -11.47 -41.78 16.79
CA ASP A 86 -12.57 -42.27 17.62
C ASP A 86 -13.65 -42.91 16.72
N THR A 87 -13.61 -44.23 16.64
CA THR A 87 -14.57 -45.00 15.83
C THR A 87 -16.02 -44.81 16.26
N LEU A 88 -16.30 -44.59 17.55
CA LEU A 88 -17.66 -44.33 18.03
C LEU A 88 -18.14 -42.96 17.58
N ALA A 89 -17.26 -41.96 17.58
CA ALA A 89 -17.54 -40.65 17.01
C ALA A 89 -17.81 -40.73 15.50
N LEU A 90 -17.07 -41.54 14.74
CA LEU A 90 -17.31 -41.74 13.31
C LEU A 90 -18.72 -42.29 13.02
N PHE A 91 -19.23 -43.23 13.84
CA PHE A 91 -20.61 -43.71 13.72
C PHE A 91 -21.66 -42.61 13.99
N ARG A 92 -21.29 -41.59 14.79
CA ARG A 92 -22.09 -40.37 15.00
C ARG A 92 -21.84 -39.29 13.94
N ARG A 93 -21.11 -39.60 12.87
CA ARG A 93 -20.73 -38.67 11.78
C ARG A 93 -19.80 -37.54 12.26
N GLN A 94 -19.06 -37.77 13.35
CA GLN A 94 -18.05 -36.87 13.87
C GLN A 94 -16.66 -37.43 13.53
N PHE A 95 -15.79 -36.61 12.95
CA PHE A 95 -14.39 -36.92 12.72
C PHE A 95 -13.56 -36.41 13.90
N ILE A 96 -13.27 -37.30 14.86
CA ILE A 96 -12.47 -36.96 16.04
C ILE A 96 -11.21 -37.81 16.03
N SER A 97 -10.06 -37.15 16.06
CA SER A 97 -8.75 -37.77 16.18
C SER A 97 -8.10 -37.35 17.50
N ASP A 98 -7.69 -38.33 18.31
CA ASP A 98 -6.96 -38.04 19.56
C ASP A 98 -5.53 -37.59 19.26
N GLU A 99 -4.86 -38.32 18.37
CA GLU A 99 -3.51 -38.02 17.91
C GLU A 99 -3.44 -38.09 16.38
N ALA A 100 -2.64 -37.21 15.79
CA ALA A 100 -2.24 -37.24 14.40
C ALA A 100 -0.70 -37.12 14.33
N ASP A 101 -0.05 -37.96 13.53
CA ASP A 101 1.39 -37.88 13.27
C ASP A 101 1.58 -37.53 11.78
N ILE A 102 2.09 -36.33 11.52
CA ILE A 102 2.39 -35.81 10.18
C ILE A 102 3.89 -35.96 9.95
N GLU A 103 4.24 -36.98 9.19
CA GLU A 103 5.61 -37.39 8.94
C GLU A 103 6.18 -36.82 7.64
N GLY A 104 7.40 -36.29 7.73
CA GLY A 104 8.17 -35.86 6.57
C GLY A 104 7.53 -34.70 5.82
N LEU A 105 7.01 -33.71 6.56
CA LEU A 105 6.44 -32.50 5.97
C LEU A 105 7.55 -31.69 5.27
N GLN A 106 7.38 -31.44 3.98
CA GLN A 106 8.26 -30.62 3.17
C GLN A 106 7.47 -29.42 2.64
N LEU A 107 8.01 -28.22 2.80
CA LEU A 107 7.39 -27.00 2.27
C LEU A 107 8.08 -26.60 0.97
N TYR A 108 7.31 -26.05 0.02
CA TYR A 108 7.84 -25.48 -1.23
C TYR A 108 8.65 -26.48 -2.10
N THR A 109 8.17 -27.72 -2.23
CA THR A 109 8.80 -28.72 -3.13
C THR A 109 8.42 -28.47 -4.60
N GLU A 110 9.32 -28.74 -5.53
CA GLU A 110 9.05 -28.63 -6.97
C GLU A 110 8.15 -29.78 -7.46
N ARG A 111 7.22 -29.48 -8.38
CA ARG A 111 6.31 -30.46 -8.98
C ARG A 111 6.77 -30.87 -10.38
N SER A 112 6.55 -32.13 -10.74
CA SER A 112 6.77 -32.63 -12.10
C SER A 112 5.70 -32.17 -13.10
N SER A 113 4.51 -31.80 -12.61
CA SER A 113 3.38 -31.35 -13.42
C SER A 113 2.61 -30.24 -12.71
N SER A 114 2.06 -29.30 -13.49
CA SER A 114 1.28 -28.18 -12.98
C SER A 114 0.04 -28.67 -12.23
N GLY A 115 -0.18 -28.12 -11.03
CA GLY A 115 -1.39 -28.32 -10.24
C GLY A 115 -2.46 -27.25 -10.46
N ALA A 116 -2.39 -26.48 -11.55
CA ALA A 116 -3.44 -25.53 -11.92
C ALA A 116 -4.72 -26.26 -12.33
N ILE A 117 -5.89 -25.68 -11.98
CA ILE A 117 -7.21 -26.24 -12.31
C ILE A 117 -7.97 -25.26 -13.22
N ASP A 118 -8.65 -25.79 -14.25
CA ASP A 118 -9.41 -24.97 -15.20
C ASP A 118 -10.62 -24.30 -14.51
N GLY A 119 -10.78 -22.98 -14.69
CA GLY A 119 -11.99 -22.24 -14.29
C GLY A 119 -11.92 -21.43 -12.99
N ARG A 120 -10.76 -21.28 -12.35
CA ARG A 120 -10.52 -20.27 -11.31
C ARG A 120 -9.33 -19.41 -11.69
N PHE A 121 -9.57 -18.11 -11.84
CA PHE A 121 -8.65 -17.12 -12.39
C PHE A 121 -7.34 -17.03 -11.61
N PHE A 122 -6.24 -17.34 -12.30
CA PHE A 122 -5.08 -16.44 -12.35
C PHE A 122 -4.63 -16.37 -13.81
N ASN A 123 -4.71 -15.17 -14.39
CA ASN A 123 -4.07 -14.87 -15.67
C ASN A 123 -2.56 -14.99 -15.47
N PHE A 124 -1.94 -16.04 -16.00
CA PHE A 124 -0.52 -16.02 -16.27
C PHE A 124 -0.29 -15.16 -17.51
N ALA A 125 -0.34 -13.84 -17.34
CA ALA A 125 0.26 -12.89 -18.26
C ALA A 125 1.59 -12.44 -17.67
N GLY A 126 2.59 -13.30 -17.79
CA GLY A 126 3.98 -13.02 -17.44
C GLY A 126 4.87 -14.01 -18.17
N GLU A 127 5.37 -13.63 -19.34
CA GLU A 127 6.40 -14.41 -20.04
C GLU A 127 7.61 -14.66 -19.11
N GLY A 128 8.05 -15.91 -19.04
CA GLY A 128 9.39 -16.25 -18.53
C GLY A 128 9.41 -17.07 -17.25
N GLY A 129 9.13 -18.36 -17.36
CA GLY A 129 9.56 -19.34 -16.36
C GLY A 129 11.08 -19.35 -16.23
N LYS A 130 11.59 -18.74 -15.16
CA LYS A 130 12.88 -19.07 -14.56
C LYS A 130 12.72 -19.08 -13.05
N GLY A 131 12.81 -20.27 -12.45
CA GLY A 131 12.99 -20.48 -11.01
C GLY A 131 14.38 -20.00 -10.57
N ARG A 132 14.60 -18.70 -10.66
CA ARG A 132 15.72 -17.98 -10.07
C ARG A 132 15.05 -16.95 -9.17
N GLU A 133 15.44 -16.90 -7.89
CA GLU A 133 15.10 -15.78 -7.00
C GLU A 133 15.19 -14.50 -7.83
N ALA A 134 14.08 -13.78 -7.97
CA ALA A 134 13.99 -12.61 -8.85
C ALA A 134 15.01 -11.59 -8.34
N ALA A 135 16.18 -11.57 -8.96
CA ALA A 135 17.23 -10.67 -8.59
C ALA A 135 16.83 -9.27 -9.10
N ILE A 136 17.07 -8.28 -8.26
CA ILE A 136 16.59 -6.93 -8.53
C ILE A 136 17.52 -6.30 -9.55
N ASP A 137 16.99 -5.73 -10.62
CA ASP A 137 17.78 -4.89 -11.51
C ASP A 137 18.04 -3.53 -10.84
N LEU A 138 19.04 -3.50 -9.97
CA LEU A 138 19.38 -2.33 -9.17
C LEU A 138 19.79 -1.14 -10.04
N ALA A 139 20.32 -1.37 -11.24
CA ALA A 139 20.72 -0.29 -12.13
C ALA A 139 19.51 0.48 -12.69
N SER A 140 18.42 -0.21 -13.06
CA SER A 140 17.19 0.46 -13.51
C SER A 140 16.46 1.14 -12.35
N LYS A 141 16.41 0.52 -11.16
CA LYS A 141 15.79 1.11 -9.95
C LYS A 141 16.55 2.35 -9.43
N LEU A 142 17.86 2.44 -9.67
CA LEU A 142 18.65 3.65 -9.34
C LEU A 142 18.61 4.71 -10.46
N ASN A 143 18.02 4.41 -11.62
CA ASN A 143 17.90 5.37 -12.69
C ASN A 143 16.68 6.27 -12.46
N ILE A 144 16.94 7.55 -12.18
CA ILE A 144 15.88 8.56 -12.06
C ILE A 144 15.12 8.65 -13.39
N PRO A 145 13.78 8.49 -13.40
CA PRO A 145 12.97 8.63 -14.61
C PRO A 145 13.18 10.00 -15.26
N ASP A 146 13.15 10.06 -16.59
CA ASP A 146 13.09 11.33 -17.30
C ASP A 146 11.73 11.99 -17.03
N VAL A 147 11.73 12.98 -16.15
CA VAL A 147 10.51 13.69 -15.73
C VAL A 147 9.99 14.65 -16.81
N GLY A 148 10.63 14.70 -17.98
CA GLY A 148 10.21 15.53 -19.10
C GLY A 148 8.78 15.27 -19.55
N GLU A 149 8.26 14.05 -19.46
CA GLU A 149 6.87 13.72 -19.83
C GLU A 149 5.84 14.30 -18.84
N LEU A 150 6.19 14.44 -17.55
CA LEU A 150 5.31 15.00 -16.53
C LEU A 150 5.01 16.49 -16.79
N ALA A 151 5.98 17.22 -17.35
CA ALA A 151 5.81 18.63 -17.73
C ALA A 151 4.70 18.81 -18.77
N SER A 152 4.61 17.88 -19.73
CA SER A 152 3.61 17.94 -20.81
C SER A 152 2.20 17.63 -20.30
N ALA A 153 2.06 16.77 -19.29
CA ALA A 153 0.76 16.41 -18.71
C ALA A 153 0.10 17.57 -17.92
N GLU A 154 0.91 18.46 -17.33
CA GLU A 154 0.44 19.57 -16.47
C GLU A 154 0.37 20.92 -17.20
N GLU A 155 0.76 20.95 -18.47
CA GLU A 155 0.88 22.18 -19.28
C GLU A 155 -0.44 22.98 -19.33
N GLU A 156 -1.57 22.30 -19.55
CA GLU A 156 -2.88 22.97 -19.64
C GLU A 156 -3.29 23.62 -18.33
N ARG A 157 -3.05 22.94 -17.19
CA ARG A 157 -3.39 23.46 -15.86
C ARG A 157 -2.57 24.72 -15.54
N LEU A 158 -1.27 24.69 -15.84
CA LEU A 158 -0.39 25.82 -15.57
C LEU A 158 -0.69 27.02 -16.47
N LYS A 159 -1.01 26.79 -17.74
CA LYS A 159 -1.49 27.84 -18.64
C LYS A 159 -2.80 28.47 -18.12
N ALA A 160 -3.72 27.65 -17.59
CA ALA A 160 -4.94 28.15 -16.99
C ALA A 160 -4.69 29.00 -15.72
N GLU A 161 -3.72 28.61 -14.89
CA GLU A 161 -3.33 29.37 -13.69
C GLU A 161 -2.78 30.75 -14.06
N ILE A 162 -1.89 30.84 -15.06
CA ILE A 162 -1.37 32.14 -15.54
C ILE A 162 -2.48 32.96 -16.23
N ALA A 163 -3.37 32.32 -16.99
CA ALA A 163 -4.51 33.00 -17.60
C ALA A 163 -5.44 33.61 -16.54
N ALA A 164 -5.66 32.94 -15.41
CA ALA A 164 -6.42 33.49 -14.29
C ALA A 164 -5.74 34.74 -13.70
N MET A 165 -4.41 34.72 -13.53
CA MET A 165 -3.66 35.89 -13.08
C MET A 165 -3.76 37.06 -14.08
N GLN A 166 -3.68 36.78 -15.39
CA GLN A 166 -3.88 37.79 -16.43
C GLN A 166 -5.27 38.41 -16.39
N ASN A 167 -6.31 37.60 -16.20
CA ASN A 167 -7.68 38.07 -16.08
C ASN A 167 -7.85 38.97 -14.85
N GLU A 168 -7.22 38.64 -13.73
CA GLU A 168 -7.23 39.48 -12.52
C GLU A 168 -6.61 40.86 -12.78
N VAL A 169 -5.49 40.93 -13.53
CA VAL A 169 -4.90 42.22 -13.92
C VAL A 169 -5.82 42.98 -14.88
N ALA A 170 -6.44 42.30 -15.83
CA ALA A 170 -7.40 42.91 -16.75
C ALA A 170 -8.63 43.49 -16.01
N ASP A 171 -9.12 42.79 -14.98
CA ASP A 171 -10.21 43.27 -14.12
C ASP A 171 -9.80 44.50 -13.30
N ILE A 172 -8.56 44.53 -12.78
CA ILE A 172 -8.00 45.72 -12.13
C ILE A 172 -7.97 46.90 -13.11
N GLN A 173 -7.47 46.69 -14.33
CA GLN A 173 -7.41 47.73 -15.36
C GLN A 173 -8.82 48.27 -15.67
N LYS A 174 -9.79 47.39 -15.93
CA LYS A 174 -11.17 47.77 -16.22
C LYS A 174 -11.83 48.53 -15.06
N GLY A 175 -11.55 48.12 -13.83
CA GLY A 175 -11.99 48.85 -12.62
C GLY A 175 -11.40 50.25 -12.55
N TRP A 176 -10.13 50.42 -12.94
CA TRP A 176 -9.50 51.73 -13.02
C TRP A 176 -10.07 52.61 -14.13
N GLU A 177 -10.37 52.06 -15.31
CA GLU A 177 -11.03 52.80 -16.39
C GLU A 177 -12.37 53.41 -15.93
N GLN A 178 -13.15 52.68 -15.13
CA GLN A 178 -14.41 53.16 -14.57
C GLN A 178 -14.19 54.25 -13.49
N ARG A 179 -13.23 54.05 -12.58
CA ARG A 179 -12.92 55.03 -11.52
C ARG A 179 -12.42 56.35 -12.10
N ILE A 180 -11.60 56.29 -13.15
CA ILE A 180 -11.07 57.48 -13.83
C ILE A 180 -12.17 58.25 -14.54
N GLN A 181 -13.20 57.57 -15.09
CA GLN A 181 -14.35 58.24 -15.71
C GLN A 181 -15.25 58.97 -14.69
N GLN A 182 -15.20 58.58 -13.41
CA GLN A 182 -15.97 59.23 -12.34
C GLN A 182 -15.26 60.44 -11.74
N LEU A 183 -14.00 60.70 -12.13
CA LEU A 183 -13.26 61.86 -11.66
C LEU A 183 -13.79 63.17 -12.24
N PRO A 184 -13.63 64.29 -11.51
CA PRO A 184 -14.04 65.60 -11.98
C PRO A 184 -13.40 65.91 -13.33
N SER A 185 -14.24 66.03 -14.36
CA SER A 185 -13.79 66.33 -15.72
C SER A 185 -13.23 67.75 -15.80
N LYS A 186 -12.48 68.06 -16.86
CA LYS A 186 -11.99 69.44 -17.08
C LYS A 186 -13.15 70.44 -17.14
N GLU A 187 -14.31 70.01 -17.63
CA GLU A 187 -15.54 70.79 -17.69
C GLU A 187 -16.15 71.00 -16.30
N GLN A 188 -16.10 70.00 -15.40
CA GLN A 188 -16.55 70.14 -14.01
C GLN A 188 -15.64 71.08 -13.22
N ILE A 189 -14.31 70.99 -13.41
CA ILE A 189 -13.35 71.93 -12.83
C ILE A 189 -13.60 73.36 -13.33
N ALA A 190 -13.87 73.52 -14.64
CA ALA A 190 -14.25 74.82 -15.21
C ALA A 190 -15.64 75.31 -14.75
N GLU A 191 -16.56 74.41 -14.40
CA GLU A 191 -17.85 74.75 -13.77
C GLU A 191 -17.64 75.23 -12.34
N TYR A 192 -16.74 74.61 -11.56
CA TYR A 192 -16.36 75.09 -10.24
C TYR A 192 -15.77 76.50 -10.29
N GLN A 193 -14.89 76.77 -11.27
CA GLN A 193 -14.36 78.11 -11.50
C GLN A 193 -15.45 79.13 -11.86
N ARG A 194 -16.38 78.77 -12.76
CA ARG A 194 -17.53 79.65 -13.09
C ARG A 194 -18.48 79.87 -11.91
N ARG A 195 -18.71 78.85 -11.07
CA ARG A 195 -19.48 78.97 -9.83
C ARG A 195 -18.79 79.95 -8.88
N TRP A 196 -17.47 79.88 -8.77
CA TRP A 196 -16.68 80.81 -7.97
C TRP A 196 -16.77 82.26 -8.49
N ASP A 197 -16.52 82.48 -9.78
CA ASP A 197 -16.57 83.83 -10.41
C ASP A 197 -17.95 84.48 -10.22
N LYS A 198 -19.02 83.68 -10.33
CA LYS A 198 -20.40 84.16 -10.11
C LYS A 198 -20.67 84.54 -8.65
N LEU A 199 -20.09 83.81 -7.70
CA LEU A 199 -20.22 84.10 -6.27
C LEU A 199 -19.42 85.35 -5.85
N GLU A 200 -18.43 85.77 -6.65
CA GLU A 200 -17.60 86.94 -6.35
C GLU A 200 -18.40 88.26 -6.37
N GLY A 201 -19.43 88.34 -7.23
CA GLY A 201 -20.30 89.52 -7.40
C GLY A 201 -21.61 89.52 -6.59
N GLU A 202 -21.85 88.51 -5.74
CA GLU A 202 -23.09 88.33 -4.98
C GLU A 202 -23.02 88.87 -3.53
N ASN A 203 -24.18 88.98 -2.88
CA ASN A 203 -24.31 89.51 -1.52
C ASN A 203 -23.54 88.65 -0.50
N ALA A 204 -22.98 89.26 0.56
CA ALA A 204 -22.11 88.58 1.54
C ALA A 204 -22.68 87.26 2.13
N PHE A 205 -24.00 87.19 2.37
CA PHE A 205 -24.65 85.97 2.89
C PHE A 205 -24.72 84.83 1.85
N VAL A 206 -25.01 85.16 0.58
CA VAL A 206 -25.06 84.22 -0.54
C VAL A 206 -23.66 83.71 -0.87
N LYS A 207 -22.67 84.61 -0.88
CA LYS A 207 -21.26 84.28 -1.08
C LYS A 207 -20.74 83.31 -0.02
N LEU A 208 -21.02 83.55 1.26
CA LEU A 208 -20.55 82.69 2.34
C LEU A 208 -21.13 81.27 2.26
N LYS A 209 -22.43 81.14 1.98
CA LYS A 209 -23.08 79.83 1.86
C LYS A 209 -22.62 79.08 0.60
N GLY A 210 -22.61 79.75 -0.55
CA GLY A 210 -22.20 79.15 -1.82
C GLY A 210 -20.72 78.81 -1.90
N ALA A 211 -19.83 79.60 -1.30
CA ALA A 211 -18.41 79.28 -1.20
C ALA A 211 -18.14 78.09 -0.28
N LYS A 212 -18.96 77.92 0.77
CA LYS A 212 -18.88 76.73 1.63
C LYS A 212 -19.32 75.47 0.87
N GLU A 213 -20.47 75.51 0.20
CA GLU A 213 -20.96 74.39 -0.61
C GLU A 213 -19.96 74.02 -1.73
N LEU A 214 -19.41 75.01 -2.44
CA LEU A 214 -18.38 74.76 -3.47
C LEU A 214 -17.08 74.19 -2.90
N ARG A 215 -16.67 74.64 -1.72
CA ARG A 215 -15.50 74.11 -1.04
C ARG A 215 -15.71 72.67 -0.57
N ASP A 216 -16.89 72.37 -0.02
CA ASP A 216 -17.27 71.02 0.37
C ASP A 216 -17.26 70.09 -0.87
N ASP A 217 -17.80 70.53 -2.03
CA ASP A 217 -17.73 69.79 -3.30
C ASP A 217 -16.27 69.51 -3.76
N ILE A 218 -15.37 70.50 -3.65
CA ILE A 218 -13.96 70.35 -4.04
C ILE A 218 -13.18 69.47 -3.05
N ASP A 219 -13.47 69.58 -1.76
CA ASP A 219 -12.85 68.76 -0.71
C ASP A 219 -13.29 67.28 -0.87
N ASP A 220 -14.55 67.01 -1.21
CA ASP A 220 -15.04 65.67 -1.55
C ASP A 220 -14.30 65.05 -2.76
N ASP A 221 -14.09 65.84 -3.82
CA ASP A 221 -13.32 65.43 -5.00
C ASP A 221 -11.83 65.17 -4.68
N LEU A 222 -11.23 65.98 -3.80
CA LEU A 222 -9.85 65.79 -3.33
C LEU A 222 -9.70 64.55 -2.46
N ASP A 223 -10.67 64.25 -1.60
CA ASP A 223 -10.70 63.03 -0.80
C ASP A 223 -10.91 61.78 -1.68
N ALA A 224 -11.75 61.87 -2.72
CA ALA A 224 -11.89 60.81 -3.72
C ALA A 224 -10.56 60.54 -4.45
N ILE A 225 -9.85 61.59 -4.89
CA ILE A 225 -8.53 61.44 -5.52
C ILE A 225 -7.50 60.84 -4.56
N LYS A 226 -7.50 61.25 -3.28
CA LYS A 226 -6.59 60.72 -2.26
C LYS A 226 -6.82 59.23 -2.01
N SER A 227 -8.09 58.80 -1.92
CA SER A 227 -8.47 57.39 -1.81
C SER A 227 -7.96 56.58 -3.01
N LEU A 228 -8.09 57.12 -4.23
CA LEU A 228 -7.55 56.49 -5.44
C LEU A 228 -6.01 56.42 -5.42
N ASP A 229 -5.30 57.43 -4.93
CA ASP A 229 -3.84 57.39 -4.77
C ASP A 229 -3.38 56.24 -3.84
N GLU A 230 -4.15 55.94 -2.78
CA GLU A 230 -3.92 54.79 -1.89
C GLU A 230 -4.27 53.46 -2.57
N GLN A 231 -5.35 53.44 -3.35
CA GLN A 231 -5.75 52.28 -4.16
C GLN A 231 -4.68 51.92 -5.20
N ILE A 232 -4.03 52.90 -5.85
CA ILE A 232 -2.93 52.66 -6.80
C ILE A 232 -1.78 51.91 -6.13
N LYS A 233 -1.41 52.27 -4.90
CA LYS A 233 -0.34 51.56 -4.17
C LYS A 233 -0.73 50.11 -3.92
N THR A 234 -1.97 49.88 -3.49
CA THR A 234 -2.52 48.55 -3.21
C THR A 234 -2.54 47.67 -4.45
N ASP A 235 -3.03 48.21 -5.57
CA ASP A 235 -3.13 47.48 -6.84
C ASP A 235 -1.74 47.25 -7.46
N LYS A 236 -0.79 48.18 -7.28
CA LYS A 236 0.60 48.00 -7.70
C LYS A 236 1.27 46.85 -6.93
N GLU A 237 1.07 46.75 -5.61
CA GLU A 237 1.55 45.62 -4.81
C GLU A 237 0.85 44.31 -5.21
N ARG A 238 -0.43 44.36 -5.56
CA ARG A 238 -1.19 43.19 -6.02
C ARG A 238 -0.66 42.67 -7.36
N ILE A 239 -0.48 43.54 -8.35
CA ILE A 239 0.11 43.17 -9.64
C ILE A 239 1.54 42.65 -9.45
N ALA A 240 2.37 43.30 -8.62
CA ALA A 240 3.72 42.81 -8.33
C ALA A 240 3.73 41.40 -7.72
N ARG A 241 2.78 41.09 -6.83
CA ARG A 241 2.60 39.73 -6.27
C ARG A 241 2.21 38.73 -7.35
N LEU A 242 1.27 39.07 -8.24
CA LEU A 242 0.86 38.20 -9.35
C LEU A 242 2.03 37.93 -10.31
N THR A 243 2.83 38.96 -10.64
CA THR A 243 4.02 38.81 -11.48
C THR A 243 5.07 37.90 -10.84
N GLU A 244 5.33 38.06 -9.53
CA GLU A 244 6.29 37.21 -8.81
C GLU A 244 5.78 35.75 -8.70
N GLN A 245 4.48 35.56 -8.49
CA GLN A 245 3.85 34.23 -8.51
C GLN A 245 4.00 33.56 -9.88
N ALA A 246 3.72 34.28 -10.98
CA ALA A 246 3.89 33.76 -12.33
C ALA A 246 5.37 33.42 -12.62
N LYS A 247 6.31 34.25 -12.16
CA LYS A 247 7.76 34.04 -12.34
C LYS A 247 8.30 32.83 -11.57
N THR A 248 7.77 32.59 -10.37
CA THR A 248 8.21 31.47 -9.50
C THR A 248 7.45 30.17 -9.75
N LEU A 249 6.35 30.23 -10.51
CA LEU A 249 5.50 29.08 -10.84
C LEU A 249 6.27 27.89 -11.46
N PRO A 250 7.15 28.07 -12.47
CA PRO A 250 7.91 26.95 -13.03
C PRO A 250 8.80 26.24 -12.00
N SER A 251 9.44 27.02 -11.10
CA SER A 251 10.30 26.44 -10.06
C SER A 251 9.49 25.67 -9.03
N ARG A 252 8.40 26.27 -8.54
CA ARG A 252 7.51 25.66 -7.54
C ARG A 252 6.86 24.39 -8.07
N GLU A 253 6.47 24.41 -9.34
CA GLU A 253 5.85 23.25 -9.97
C GLU A 253 6.86 22.13 -10.23
N ALA A 254 8.08 22.47 -10.67
CA ALA A 254 9.15 21.48 -10.78
C ALA A 254 9.43 20.80 -9.44
N ASP A 255 9.45 21.56 -8.33
CA ASP A 255 9.59 21.01 -6.98
C ASP A 255 8.42 20.08 -6.60
N ARG A 256 7.18 20.48 -6.90
CA ARG A 256 5.99 19.66 -6.63
C ARG A 256 5.99 18.35 -7.42
N LEU A 257 6.35 18.41 -8.71
CA LEU A 257 6.39 17.24 -9.58
C LEU A 257 7.49 16.26 -9.17
N LEU A 258 8.67 16.74 -8.80
CA LEU A 258 9.73 15.89 -8.25
C LEU A 258 9.30 15.21 -6.94
N ALA A 259 8.59 15.94 -6.07
CA ALA A 259 8.03 15.37 -4.85
C ALA A 259 6.98 14.28 -5.13
N SER A 260 6.15 14.45 -6.17
CA SER A 260 5.11 13.48 -6.54
C SER A 260 5.67 12.12 -6.98
N VAL A 261 6.90 12.10 -7.49
CA VAL A 261 7.61 10.86 -7.88
C VAL A 261 8.62 10.39 -6.82
N GLY A 262 8.58 10.96 -5.61
CA GLY A 262 9.42 10.56 -4.47
C GLY A 262 10.89 10.95 -4.57
N LEU A 263 11.25 11.85 -5.50
CA LEU A 263 12.63 12.30 -5.70
C LEU A 263 13.04 13.44 -4.75
N ASP A 264 12.10 13.97 -3.96
CA ASP A 264 12.33 15.00 -2.93
C ASP A 264 12.82 14.42 -1.59
N GLN A 265 12.55 13.14 -1.31
CA GLN A 265 12.89 12.48 -0.04
C GLN A 265 14.34 11.99 0.06
N GLY A 266 15.12 12.08 -1.03
CA GLY A 266 16.52 11.66 -1.06
C GLY A 266 16.69 10.14 -0.91
N PHE A 267 17.41 9.69 0.11
CA PHE A 267 17.75 8.27 0.32
C PHE A 267 16.91 7.56 1.39
N ASP A 268 16.05 8.29 2.12
CA ASP A 268 15.16 7.67 3.10
C ASP A 268 14.10 6.87 2.34
N GLY A 269 14.09 5.55 2.51
CA GLY A 269 13.23 4.65 1.73
C GLY A 269 13.81 4.18 0.39
N MET A 270 15.10 4.38 0.10
CA MET A 270 15.72 3.83 -1.12
C MET A 270 15.66 2.30 -1.15
N ILE A 271 15.91 1.61 -0.03
CA ILE A 271 15.75 0.16 0.06
C ILE A 271 14.30 -0.26 -0.18
N ARG A 272 13.33 0.55 0.24
CA ARG A 272 11.92 0.35 -0.13
C ARG A 272 11.70 0.51 -1.63
N HIS A 273 12.33 1.47 -2.30
CA HIS A 273 12.18 1.58 -3.75
C HIS A 273 12.81 0.42 -4.52
N ILE A 274 13.95 -0.08 -4.01
CA ILE A 274 14.71 -1.17 -4.62
C ILE A 274 14.03 -2.53 -4.43
N VAL A 275 13.67 -2.87 -3.18
CA VAL A 275 13.24 -4.22 -2.76
C VAL A 275 11.74 -4.23 -2.40
N GLY A 276 11.07 -3.08 -2.44
CA GLY A 276 9.72 -2.94 -1.88
C GLY A 276 8.69 -3.76 -2.62
N ASP A 277 8.72 -3.78 -3.94
CA ASP A 277 7.71 -4.50 -4.74
C ASP A 277 7.80 -6.00 -4.46
N GLU A 278 9.02 -6.57 -4.51
CA GLU A 278 9.26 -7.99 -4.24
C GLU A 278 8.97 -8.36 -2.78
N ALA A 279 9.34 -7.50 -1.83
CA ALA A 279 9.05 -7.73 -0.41
C ALA A 279 7.54 -7.63 -0.12
N ILE A 280 6.84 -6.69 -0.76
CA ILE A 280 5.38 -6.53 -0.64
C ILE A 280 4.68 -7.74 -1.24
N ASP A 281 5.11 -8.22 -2.41
CA ASP A 281 4.55 -9.42 -3.04
C ASP A 281 4.70 -10.65 -2.15
N MET A 282 5.89 -10.85 -1.54
CA MET A 282 6.11 -11.96 -0.61
C MET A 282 5.23 -11.83 0.65
N ILE A 283 5.07 -10.63 1.20
CA ILE A 283 4.17 -10.37 2.34
C ILE A 283 2.73 -10.69 1.94
N ASN A 284 2.28 -10.19 0.79
CA ASN A 284 0.92 -10.39 0.28
C ASN A 284 0.61 -11.87 0.02
N GLN A 285 1.57 -12.63 -0.52
CA GLN A 285 1.44 -14.09 -0.66
C GLN A 285 1.25 -14.76 0.70
N GLY A 286 2.06 -14.41 1.70
CA GLY A 286 1.92 -14.92 3.06
C GLY A 286 0.56 -14.58 3.69
N LEU A 287 0.07 -13.36 3.49
CA LEU A 287 -1.24 -12.92 3.96
C LEU A 287 -2.40 -13.62 3.24
N SER A 288 -2.28 -13.86 1.94
CA SER A 288 -3.26 -14.62 1.14
C SER A 288 -3.42 -16.06 1.65
N LEU A 289 -2.29 -16.74 1.91
CA LEU A 289 -2.28 -18.08 2.49
C LEU A 289 -2.95 -18.09 3.86
N TYR A 290 -2.61 -17.12 4.71
CA TYR A 290 -3.22 -17.00 6.02
C TYR A 290 -4.73 -16.70 5.93
N LYS A 291 -5.18 -15.80 5.04
CA LYS A 291 -6.60 -15.50 4.80
C LYS A 291 -7.38 -16.75 4.42
N THR A 292 -6.81 -17.59 3.56
CA THR A 292 -7.41 -18.86 3.16
C THR A 292 -7.58 -19.79 4.37
N ALA A 293 -6.55 -19.91 5.22
CA ALA A 293 -6.62 -20.69 6.46
C ALA A 293 -7.62 -20.11 7.47
N ALA A 294 -7.61 -18.79 7.68
CA ALA A 294 -8.49 -18.09 8.61
C ALA A 294 -9.97 -18.24 8.22
N LYS A 295 -10.29 -18.15 6.91
CA LYS A 295 -11.64 -18.39 6.40
C LYS A 295 -12.17 -19.77 6.81
N GLN A 296 -11.34 -20.81 6.70
CA GLN A 296 -11.70 -22.17 7.11
C GLN A 296 -11.87 -22.32 8.63
N MET A 297 -11.15 -21.53 9.43
CA MET A 297 -11.30 -21.50 10.89
C MET A 297 -12.60 -20.81 11.35
N SER A 298 -13.09 -19.82 10.59
CA SER A 298 -14.27 -19.01 10.96
C SER A 298 -15.56 -19.35 10.20
N GLU A 299 -15.52 -20.17 9.14
CA GLU A 299 -16.61 -20.35 8.16
C GLU A 299 -17.95 -20.83 8.76
N GLN A 300 -17.96 -21.40 9.97
CA GLN A 300 -19.20 -21.86 10.62
C GLN A 300 -19.94 -20.81 11.45
N GLN A 301 -19.36 -19.63 11.69
CA GLN A 301 -20.04 -18.56 12.41
C GLN A 301 -21.03 -17.78 11.53
N ALA A 302 -20.85 -17.82 10.20
CA ALA A 302 -21.71 -17.13 9.23
C ALA A 302 -22.95 -17.94 8.80
N ALA A 303 -23.00 -19.25 9.09
CA ALA A 303 -24.13 -20.11 8.70
C ALA A 303 -25.30 -20.11 9.69
N SER A 304 -25.25 -19.29 10.76
CA SER A 304 -26.20 -19.35 11.87
C SER A 304 -27.11 -18.11 12.06
N GLU A 305 -27.11 -17.13 11.16
CA GLU A 305 -27.98 -15.94 11.31
C GLU A 305 -28.89 -15.59 10.12
N ASP A 306 -28.82 -16.27 8.97
CA ASP A 306 -29.92 -16.19 8.01
C ASP A 306 -31.07 -17.06 8.50
N GLU A 307 -32.21 -16.44 8.81
CA GLU A 307 -33.48 -17.12 9.10
C GLU A 307 -33.67 -18.27 8.10
N ALA A 308 -33.46 -19.49 8.59
CA ALA A 308 -33.69 -20.68 7.78
C ALA A 308 -35.11 -20.58 7.20
N PRO A 309 -35.28 -20.58 5.86
CA PRO A 309 -36.60 -20.44 5.26
C PRO A 309 -37.49 -21.52 5.84
N LYS A 310 -38.66 -21.13 6.37
CA LYS A 310 -39.61 -22.06 7.02
C LYS A 310 -39.74 -23.32 6.16
N PRO A 311 -39.44 -24.51 6.71
CA PRO A 311 -39.36 -25.72 5.90
C PRO A 311 -40.68 -25.97 5.19
N LEU A 312 -40.61 -26.37 3.91
CA LEU A 312 -41.76 -26.82 3.14
C LEU A 312 -42.45 -27.96 3.92
N ARG A 313 -43.76 -27.81 4.14
CA ARG A 313 -44.57 -28.73 4.95
C ARG A 313 -44.39 -30.17 4.46
N GLY A 314 -43.91 -31.06 5.32
CA GLY A 314 -43.63 -32.47 4.99
C GLY A 314 -42.15 -32.83 4.86
N THR A 315 -41.24 -31.85 4.93
CA THR A 315 -39.81 -32.10 5.14
C THR A 315 -39.54 -32.26 6.64
N GLY A 316 -38.91 -33.37 7.05
CA GLY A 316 -38.52 -33.58 8.44
C GLY A 316 -37.43 -32.58 8.86
N GLU A 317 -37.41 -32.22 10.15
CA GLU A 317 -36.40 -31.32 10.71
C GLU A 317 -35.34 -32.12 11.49
N LEU A 318 -34.07 -31.80 11.30
CA LEU A 318 -32.98 -32.30 12.14
C LEU A 318 -32.94 -31.48 13.43
N VAL A 319 -33.66 -31.93 14.45
CA VAL A 319 -33.63 -31.30 15.78
C VAL A 319 -32.37 -31.75 16.52
N ARG A 320 -31.45 -30.83 16.81
CA ARG A 320 -30.32 -31.09 17.72
C ARG A 320 -30.81 -31.03 19.17
N PHE A 321 -30.60 -32.12 19.90
CA PHE A 321 -30.88 -32.16 21.33
C PHE A 321 -29.71 -31.51 22.09
N ALA A 322 -29.99 -30.89 23.23
CA ALA A 322 -28.95 -30.38 24.11
C ALA A 322 -28.12 -31.55 24.65
N GLU A 323 -26.83 -31.59 24.30
CA GLU A 323 -25.87 -32.56 24.81
C GLU A 323 -25.18 -32.01 26.06
N GLU A 324 -24.92 -32.84 27.06
CA GLU A 324 -24.19 -32.42 28.27
C GLU A 324 -22.73 -32.02 27.97
N GLN A 325 -22.14 -32.60 26.91
CA GLN A 325 -20.78 -32.30 26.43
C GLN A 325 -20.79 -32.25 24.90
N PRO A 326 -21.20 -31.13 24.29
CA PRO A 326 -21.24 -31.03 22.83
C PRO A 326 -19.82 -31.11 22.27
N LEU A 327 -19.60 -32.02 21.33
CA LEU A 327 -18.33 -32.16 20.62
C LEU A 327 -18.44 -31.64 19.18
N PRO A 328 -17.37 -31.02 18.64
CA PRO A 328 -17.30 -30.68 17.24
C PRO A 328 -17.52 -31.87 16.32
N ASN A 329 -18.00 -31.60 15.10
CA ASN A 329 -18.06 -32.58 14.02
C ASN A 329 -16.66 -32.88 13.45
N PHE A 330 -15.69 -31.98 13.63
CA PHE A 330 -14.29 -32.18 13.27
C PHE A 330 -13.38 -31.70 14.41
N LEU A 331 -12.52 -32.58 14.91
CA LEU A 331 -11.55 -32.25 15.94
C LEU A 331 -10.30 -33.14 15.82
N ILE A 332 -9.13 -32.52 15.72
CA ILE A 332 -7.85 -33.18 15.99
C ILE A 332 -7.29 -32.60 17.29
N LYS A 333 -7.28 -33.40 18.36
CA LYS A 333 -6.86 -32.91 19.69
C LYS A 333 -5.39 -32.57 19.72
N GLN A 334 -4.55 -33.39 19.09
CA GLN A 334 -3.11 -33.16 18.99
C GLN A 334 -2.56 -33.69 17.67
N ALA A 335 -1.84 -32.85 16.92
CA ALA A 335 -1.06 -33.23 15.76
C ALA A 335 0.43 -33.00 16.03
N LYS A 336 1.25 -34.04 15.91
CA LYS A 336 2.71 -33.95 15.92
C LYS A 336 3.19 -33.87 14.48
N VAL A 337 4.11 -32.95 14.22
CA VAL A 337 4.62 -32.67 12.88
C VAL A 337 6.13 -32.77 12.92
N ASN A 338 6.74 -33.50 12.01
CA ASN A 338 8.17 -33.39 11.74
C ASN A 338 8.39 -33.16 10.25
N GLY A 339 9.35 -32.29 9.95
CA GLY A 339 9.53 -31.83 8.59
C GLY A 339 10.81 -31.07 8.36
N SER A 340 10.93 -30.54 7.16
CA SER A 340 12.05 -29.72 6.74
C SER A 340 11.62 -28.68 5.72
N MET A 341 12.27 -27.52 5.75
CA MET A 341 12.09 -26.47 4.75
C MET A 341 13.44 -26.01 4.19
N PRO A 342 13.57 -25.79 2.87
CA PRO A 342 14.73 -25.15 2.29
C PRO A 342 14.67 -23.64 2.59
N VAL A 343 15.74 -23.09 3.16
CA VAL A 343 15.87 -21.65 3.45
C VAL A 343 17.30 -21.22 3.14
N ALA A 344 17.50 -20.23 2.27
CA ALA A 344 18.82 -19.67 1.95
C ALA A 344 19.90 -20.74 1.60
N GLY A 345 19.54 -21.76 0.82
CA GLY A 345 20.47 -22.82 0.41
C GLY A 345 20.89 -23.80 1.52
N GLN A 346 20.14 -23.86 2.61
CA GLN A 346 20.27 -24.86 3.67
C GLN A 346 18.91 -25.44 4.04
N THR A 347 18.91 -26.62 4.68
CA THR A 347 17.69 -27.28 5.13
C THR A 347 17.50 -27.05 6.62
N ILE A 348 16.37 -26.47 7.00
CA ILE A 348 15.96 -26.35 8.41
C ILE A 348 14.99 -27.49 8.70
N SER A 349 15.40 -28.42 9.55
CA SER A 349 14.52 -29.48 10.07
C SER A 349 13.79 -28.98 11.31
N PHE A 350 12.51 -29.29 11.43
CA PHE A 350 11.68 -28.84 12.54
C PHE A 350 10.77 -29.95 13.06
N ASN A 351 10.42 -29.85 14.33
CA ASN A 351 9.37 -30.63 14.98
C ASN A 351 8.36 -29.68 15.59
N GLY A 352 7.09 -30.00 15.50
CA GLY A 352 6.03 -29.18 16.05
C GLY A 352 4.87 -29.98 16.60
N VAL A 353 4.08 -29.30 17.43
CA VAL A 353 2.83 -29.80 18.00
C VAL A 353 1.75 -28.76 17.78
N ILE A 354 0.68 -29.17 17.13
CA ILE A 354 -0.55 -28.39 16.98
C ILE A 354 -1.61 -29.03 17.88
N LYS A 355 -2.36 -28.25 18.64
CA LYS A 355 -3.43 -28.74 19.51
C LYS A 355 -4.75 -28.10 19.17
N ASP A 356 -5.81 -28.86 19.38
CA ASP A 356 -7.20 -28.40 19.33
C ASP A 356 -7.59 -27.85 17.94
N ILE A 357 -7.26 -28.57 16.86
CA ILE A 357 -7.58 -28.19 15.48
C ILE A 357 -9.07 -28.44 15.23
N THR A 358 -9.85 -27.36 15.10
CA THR A 358 -11.28 -27.39 14.77
C THR A 358 -11.76 -26.02 14.26
N SER A 359 -12.76 -26.01 13.37
CA SER A 359 -13.53 -24.81 12.97
C SER A 359 -14.64 -24.46 13.99
N GLU A 360 -14.96 -25.36 14.90
CA GLU A 360 -16.04 -25.20 15.89
C GLU A 360 -15.46 -24.90 17.29
N GLN A 361 -14.51 -23.97 17.38
CA GLN A 361 -13.86 -23.63 18.65
C GLN A 361 -14.85 -23.15 19.73
N HIS A 362 -15.95 -22.50 19.31
CA HIS A 362 -17.03 -22.08 20.21
C HIS A 362 -17.76 -23.27 20.86
N ILE A 363 -17.78 -24.45 20.21
CA ILE A 363 -18.31 -25.70 20.78
C ILE A 363 -17.24 -26.36 21.66
N TRP A 364 -16.00 -26.43 21.17
CA TRP A 364 -14.90 -27.09 21.87
C TRP A 364 -14.43 -26.36 23.14
N GLY A 365 -14.56 -25.04 23.16
CA GLY A 365 -14.19 -24.17 24.29
C GLY A 365 -12.69 -23.88 24.41
N ARG A 366 -11.84 -24.43 23.53
CA ARG A 366 -10.38 -24.22 23.54
C ARG A 366 -9.88 -23.63 22.21
N PRO A 367 -8.91 -22.71 22.25
CA PRO A 367 -8.28 -22.16 21.04
C PRO A 367 -7.29 -23.17 20.45
N MET A 368 -7.02 -23.03 19.15
CA MET A 368 -5.97 -23.80 18.49
C MET A 368 -4.60 -23.22 18.88
N THR A 369 -3.65 -24.09 19.22
CA THR A 369 -2.26 -23.67 19.54
C THR A 369 -1.27 -24.42 18.68
N LEU A 370 -0.20 -23.74 18.29
CA LEU A 370 0.88 -24.29 17.48
C LEU A 370 2.22 -23.97 18.14
N LYS A 371 3.08 -24.98 18.27
CA LYS A 371 4.46 -24.80 18.69
C LYS A 371 5.38 -25.58 17.78
N ALA A 372 6.47 -24.99 17.33
CA ALA A 372 7.50 -25.72 16.60
C ALA A 372 8.89 -25.20 16.95
N ASP A 373 9.84 -26.13 16.98
CA ASP A 373 11.25 -25.86 17.20
C ASP A 373 12.05 -26.61 16.14
N GLY A 374 13.16 -26.02 15.69
CA GLY A 374 13.96 -26.60 14.63
C GLY A 374 15.36 -26.05 14.57
N GLY A 375 16.13 -26.58 13.63
CA GLY A 375 17.47 -26.07 13.34
C GLY A 375 18.07 -26.66 12.09
N SER A 376 19.26 -26.17 11.76
CA SER A 376 20.07 -26.68 10.66
C SER A 376 21.41 -27.23 11.14
N ASP A 377 22.02 -28.05 10.31
CA ASP A 377 23.41 -28.51 10.41
C ASP A 377 24.42 -27.35 10.45
N LYS A 378 24.08 -26.20 9.84
CA LYS A 378 24.87 -24.96 9.87
C LYS A 378 24.64 -24.09 11.12
N GLY A 379 23.85 -24.56 12.10
CA GLY A 379 23.68 -23.90 13.39
C GLY A 379 22.52 -22.92 13.48
N ALA A 380 21.66 -22.83 12.47
CA ALA A 380 20.43 -22.04 12.57
C ALA A 380 19.49 -22.67 13.60
N SER A 381 18.75 -21.84 14.34
CA SER A 381 17.71 -22.28 15.26
C SER A 381 16.39 -21.58 14.93
N LEU A 382 15.30 -22.34 14.89
CA LEU A 382 13.96 -21.88 14.59
C LEU A 382 13.05 -22.13 15.81
N THR A 383 12.25 -21.14 16.18
CA THR A 383 11.14 -21.30 17.12
C THR A 383 9.88 -20.62 16.57
N LEU A 384 8.73 -21.26 16.71
CA LEU A 384 7.44 -20.79 16.26
C LEU A 384 6.40 -21.04 17.36
N ASP A 385 5.70 -20.00 17.78
CA ASP A 385 4.58 -20.07 18.73
C ASP A 385 3.35 -19.38 18.13
N GLY A 386 2.26 -20.11 17.98
CA GLY A 386 0.99 -19.64 17.44
C GLY A 386 -0.18 -19.90 18.37
N LEU A 387 -1.12 -18.95 18.42
CA LEU A 387 -2.40 -19.05 19.12
C LEU A 387 -3.47 -18.51 18.17
N PHE A 388 -4.53 -19.29 17.93
CA PHE A 388 -5.66 -18.90 17.09
C PHE A 388 -6.96 -19.08 17.87
N ASP A 389 -7.51 -17.98 18.38
CA ASP A 389 -8.68 -17.98 19.26
C ASP A 389 -9.89 -17.37 18.57
N HIS A 390 -10.74 -18.24 18.01
CA HIS A 390 -11.96 -17.89 17.27
C HIS A 390 -13.22 -18.32 18.06
N ARG A 391 -13.12 -18.43 19.40
CA ARG A 391 -14.24 -18.87 20.26
C ARG A 391 -15.36 -17.84 20.37
N SER A 392 -15.08 -16.58 20.04
CA SER A 392 -16.02 -15.46 20.12
C SER A 392 -15.91 -14.58 18.88
N ALA A 393 -16.85 -13.65 18.70
CA ALA A 393 -16.78 -12.64 17.64
C ALA A 393 -15.50 -11.77 17.72
N ASN A 394 -14.87 -11.69 18.89
CA ASN A 394 -13.59 -11.01 19.10
C ASN A 394 -12.45 -12.01 18.89
N ALA A 395 -12.28 -12.48 17.65
CA ALA A 395 -11.20 -13.39 17.33
C ALA A 395 -9.82 -12.74 17.60
N LEU A 396 -8.87 -13.53 18.10
CA LEU A 396 -7.50 -13.10 18.35
C LEU A 396 -6.54 -14.18 17.87
N ASP A 397 -5.77 -13.84 16.85
CA ASP A 397 -4.71 -14.70 16.34
C ASP A 397 -3.36 -14.05 16.59
N THR A 398 -2.41 -14.83 17.08
CA THR A 398 -1.03 -14.38 17.28
C THR A 398 -0.07 -15.42 16.74
N LEU A 399 1.00 -14.96 16.09
CA LEU A 399 2.06 -15.81 15.58
C LEU A 399 3.40 -15.14 15.85
N ASN A 400 4.27 -15.84 16.57
CA ASN A 400 5.62 -15.40 16.88
C ASN A 400 6.60 -16.37 16.23
N PHE A 401 7.51 -15.83 15.42
CA PHE A 401 8.54 -16.59 14.73
C PHE A 401 9.89 -15.98 15.06
N ASP A 402 10.86 -16.82 15.41
CA ASP A 402 12.23 -16.39 15.70
C ASP A 402 13.19 -17.39 15.04
N LEU A 403 13.95 -16.89 14.08
CA LEU A 403 14.98 -17.61 13.36
C LEU A 403 16.32 -16.96 13.66
N ARG A 404 17.23 -17.70 14.26
CA ARG A 404 18.55 -17.20 14.67
C ARG A 404 19.66 -17.95 13.97
N GLN A 405 20.80 -17.28 13.81
CA GLN A 405 22.02 -17.86 13.23
C GLN A 405 21.79 -18.46 11.83
N LEU A 406 20.90 -17.88 11.02
CA LEU A 406 20.72 -18.28 9.64
C LEU A 406 21.94 -17.87 8.83
N ALA A 407 22.75 -18.84 8.40
CA ALA A 407 23.90 -18.59 7.55
C ALA A 407 23.42 -18.20 6.13
N LEU A 408 23.78 -16.99 5.71
CA LEU A 408 23.58 -16.49 4.36
C LEU A 408 24.89 -16.67 3.58
N SER A 409 24.81 -17.24 2.38
CA SER A 409 25.98 -17.48 1.54
C SER A 409 25.62 -17.33 0.07
N ALA A 410 26.42 -16.53 -0.65
CA ALA A 410 26.26 -16.28 -2.08
C ALA A 410 24.85 -15.83 -2.51
N LEU A 411 24.17 -15.03 -1.68
CA LEU A 411 22.84 -14.50 -1.99
C LEU A 411 22.97 -13.39 -3.03
N THR A 412 22.37 -13.59 -4.20
CA THR A 412 22.38 -12.58 -5.27
C THR A 412 21.31 -11.53 -4.96
N LEU A 413 21.74 -10.30 -4.71
CA LEU A 413 20.85 -9.17 -4.41
C LEU A 413 20.51 -8.39 -5.68
N SER A 414 21.44 -8.33 -6.64
CA SER A 414 21.20 -7.78 -7.98
C SER A 414 21.96 -8.58 -9.03
N ASP A 415 21.27 -8.94 -10.10
CA ASP A 415 21.81 -9.63 -11.29
C ASP A 415 22.07 -8.67 -12.46
N SER A 416 21.86 -7.37 -12.26
CA SER A 416 22.12 -6.33 -13.25
C SER A 416 23.57 -6.38 -13.73
N GLU A 417 23.79 -6.44 -15.05
CA GLU A 417 25.16 -6.40 -15.60
C GLU A 417 25.91 -5.10 -15.23
N GLN A 418 25.17 -4.01 -15.03
CA GLN A 418 25.73 -2.70 -14.69
C GLN A 418 26.02 -2.54 -13.19
N LEU A 419 25.35 -3.31 -12.34
CA LEU A 419 25.51 -3.24 -10.89
C LEU A 419 25.23 -4.59 -10.20
N PRO A 420 26.02 -5.64 -10.49
CA PRO A 420 25.84 -6.95 -9.90
C PRO A 420 26.26 -6.89 -8.43
N LEU A 421 25.34 -7.23 -7.54
CA LEU A 421 25.53 -7.18 -6.08
C LEU A 421 25.21 -8.54 -5.47
N THR A 422 26.14 -9.05 -4.67
CA THR A 422 26.00 -10.32 -3.98
C THR A 422 26.36 -10.14 -2.51
N LEU A 423 25.54 -10.68 -1.61
CA LEU A 423 25.94 -10.92 -0.24
C LEU A 423 26.68 -12.26 -0.19
N GLN A 424 28.01 -12.20 -0.19
CA GLN A 424 28.87 -13.39 -0.16
C GLN A 424 28.69 -14.19 1.12
N GLN A 425 28.60 -13.47 2.25
CA GLN A 425 28.46 -14.06 3.58
C GLN A 425 27.62 -13.14 4.47
N GLY A 426 26.86 -13.75 5.38
CA GLY A 426 26.21 -13.07 6.48
C GLY A 426 25.58 -14.06 7.45
N VAL A 427 25.22 -13.59 8.64
CA VAL A 427 24.45 -14.36 9.62
C VAL A 427 23.23 -13.55 10.00
N ALA A 428 22.06 -14.02 9.60
CA ALA A 428 20.78 -13.37 9.85
C ALA A 428 20.11 -13.88 11.12
N ASN A 429 19.52 -12.94 11.87
CA ASN A 429 18.53 -13.22 12.89
C ASN A 429 17.24 -12.48 12.50
N ILE A 430 16.13 -13.20 12.43
CA ILE A 430 14.83 -12.69 11.98
C ILE A 430 13.84 -12.98 13.09
N LYS A 431 13.17 -11.94 13.56
CA LYS A 431 12.11 -12.03 14.56
C LYS A 431 10.84 -11.41 14.00
N THR A 432 9.75 -12.16 14.06
CA THR A 432 8.44 -11.71 13.59
C THR A 432 7.44 -11.84 14.71
N ASN A 433 6.64 -10.80 14.91
CA ASN A 433 5.39 -10.87 15.66
C ASN A 433 4.24 -10.52 14.73
N PHE A 434 3.18 -11.31 14.79
CA PHE A 434 1.95 -11.09 14.05
C PHE A 434 0.78 -11.14 15.03
N THR A 435 -0.19 -10.26 14.84
CA THR A 435 -1.44 -10.23 15.59
C THR A 435 -2.56 -9.85 14.63
N LEU A 436 -3.64 -10.61 14.64
CA LEU A 436 -4.89 -10.26 14.00
C LEU A 436 -6.00 -10.18 15.05
N ASN A 437 -6.77 -9.12 15.02
CA ASN A 437 -7.98 -8.95 15.81
C ASN A 437 -9.01 -8.12 15.03
N GLN A 438 -10.08 -7.68 15.69
CA GLN A 438 -11.14 -6.88 15.09
C GLN A 438 -10.69 -5.53 14.50
N ASN A 439 -9.55 -5.00 14.94
CA ASN A 439 -9.01 -3.73 14.44
C ASN A 439 -8.12 -3.94 13.19
N GLY A 440 -7.99 -5.18 12.72
CA GLY A 440 -7.17 -5.56 11.58
C GLY A 440 -5.85 -6.22 11.98
N ILE A 441 -4.92 -6.23 11.02
CA ILE A 441 -3.61 -6.85 11.15
C ILE A 441 -2.60 -5.90 11.78
N SER A 442 -1.72 -6.43 12.63
CA SER A 442 -0.49 -5.79 13.07
C SER A 442 0.64 -6.80 13.08
N ALA A 443 1.70 -6.55 12.32
CA ALA A 443 2.90 -7.37 12.32
C ALA A 443 4.18 -6.54 12.25
N ASN A 444 5.21 -6.98 12.95
CA ASN A 444 6.57 -6.44 12.82
C ASN A 444 7.54 -7.57 12.51
N VAL A 445 8.41 -7.31 11.54
CA VAL A 445 9.51 -8.17 11.16
C VAL A 445 10.79 -7.39 11.42
N ASP A 446 11.59 -7.83 12.38
CA ASP A 446 12.90 -7.30 12.69
C ASP A 446 13.96 -8.30 12.21
N SER A 447 14.77 -7.88 11.24
CA SER A 447 15.89 -8.66 10.73
C SER A 447 17.20 -7.93 11.00
N LEU A 448 18.19 -8.67 11.52
CA LEU A 448 19.54 -8.20 11.76
C LEU A 448 20.53 -9.17 11.12
N VAL A 449 21.28 -8.69 10.14
CA VAL A 449 22.35 -9.43 9.49
C VAL A 449 23.69 -8.93 10.03
N LYS A 450 24.51 -9.85 10.54
CA LYS A 450 25.87 -9.59 11.02
C LYS A 450 26.89 -10.28 10.12
N GLN A 451 28.14 -9.85 10.21
CA GLN A 451 29.25 -10.39 9.39
C GLN A 451 28.92 -10.33 7.89
N ALA A 452 28.20 -9.28 7.49
CA ALA A 452 27.80 -9.07 6.12
C ALA A 452 29.04 -8.76 5.27
N GLN A 453 29.21 -9.51 4.18
CA GLN A 453 30.25 -9.29 3.20
C GLN A 453 29.61 -9.13 1.83
N PHE A 454 29.64 -7.91 1.33
CA PHE A 454 29.09 -7.56 0.03
C PHE A 454 30.17 -7.62 -1.04
N LEU A 455 29.83 -8.21 -2.18
CA LEU A 455 30.63 -8.16 -3.41
C LEU A 455 29.85 -7.39 -4.47
N VAL A 456 30.45 -6.30 -4.94
CA VAL A 456 30.04 -5.61 -6.17
C VAL A 456 31.02 -6.03 -7.25
N ALA A 457 30.57 -6.80 -8.25
CA ALA A 457 31.51 -7.41 -9.20
C ALA A 457 32.32 -6.37 -9.98
N ASP A 458 33.56 -6.72 -10.33
CA ASP A 458 34.49 -5.81 -11.01
C ASP A 458 34.08 -5.50 -12.46
N SER A 459 33.14 -6.26 -13.04
CA SER A 459 32.55 -5.97 -14.34
C SER A 459 31.82 -4.63 -14.37
N ALA A 460 31.32 -4.17 -13.22
CA ALA A 460 30.69 -2.87 -13.07
C ALA A 460 31.75 -1.77 -12.88
N GLN A 461 32.12 -1.14 -14.00
CA GLN A 461 33.09 -0.04 -14.09
C GLN A 461 32.45 1.34 -13.93
N THR A 462 31.13 1.41 -13.70
CA THR A 462 30.42 2.67 -13.51
C THR A 462 30.85 3.36 -12.21
N LYS A 463 30.81 4.70 -12.19
CA LYS A 463 31.13 5.50 -10.99
C LYS A 463 30.23 5.13 -9.80
N THR A 464 28.94 4.92 -10.06
CA THR A 464 27.95 4.43 -9.08
C THR A 464 28.38 3.10 -8.45
N ALA A 465 28.82 2.13 -9.25
CA ALA A 465 29.28 0.83 -8.76
C ALA A 465 30.53 0.96 -7.88
N GLN A 466 31.48 1.84 -8.24
CA GLN A 466 32.67 2.10 -7.43
C GLN A 466 32.31 2.74 -6.08
N LEU A 467 31.38 3.70 -6.07
CA LEU A 467 30.90 4.34 -4.85
C LEU A 467 30.16 3.35 -3.94
N LEU A 468 29.27 2.52 -4.51
CA LEU A 468 28.58 1.46 -3.77
C LEU A 468 29.55 0.43 -3.21
N ARG A 469 30.53 -0.02 -4.00
CA ARG A 469 31.56 -0.96 -3.56
C ARG A 469 32.29 -0.40 -2.33
N LYS A 470 32.66 0.88 -2.34
CA LYS A 470 33.30 1.54 -1.21
C LYS A 470 32.38 1.68 0.01
N ALA A 471 31.10 1.97 -0.21
CA ALA A 471 30.10 2.10 0.85
C ALA A 471 29.89 0.78 1.59
N LEU A 472 29.63 -0.28 0.82
CA LEU A 472 29.27 -1.59 1.31
C LEU A 472 30.48 -2.37 1.83
N ALA A 473 31.71 -2.02 1.42
CA ALA A 473 32.93 -2.61 1.99
C ALA A 473 33.06 -2.40 3.51
N SER A 474 32.43 -1.36 4.05
CA SER A 474 32.40 -1.06 5.49
C SER A 474 31.16 -1.56 6.22
N ALA A 475 30.19 -2.14 5.49
CA ALA A 475 28.92 -2.59 6.03
C ALA A 475 29.03 -4.02 6.58
N ASP A 476 29.59 -4.17 7.78
CA ASP A 476 29.75 -5.45 8.47
C ASP A 476 28.44 -5.98 9.08
N GLN A 477 27.44 -5.11 9.24
CA GLN A 477 26.10 -5.45 9.69
C GLN A 477 25.07 -4.49 9.10
N PHE A 478 23.82 -4.98 9.00
CA PHE A 478 22.68 -4.14 8.67
C PHE A 478 21.39 -4.68 9.26
N ASP A 479 20.42 -3.79 9.48
CA ASP A 479 19.07 -4.15 9.89
C ASP A 479 18.03 -3.83 8.80
N LEU A 480 16.98 -4.64 8.80
CA LEU A 480 15.78 -4.50 7.97
C LEU A 480 14.57 -4.63 8.88
N LYS A 481 13.68 -3.64 8.82
CA LYS A 481 12.45 -3.61 9.63
C LYS A 481 11.26 -3.43 8.72
N ALA A 482 10.32 -4.38 8.77
CA ALA A 482 9.03 -4.26 8.12
C ALA A 482 7.93 -4.15 9.18
N MET A 483 7.06 -3.17 9.03
CA MET A 483 5.88 -2.97 9.87
C MET A 483 4.64 -2.99 8.98
N ILE A 484 3.70 -3.87 9.31
CA ILE A 484 2.49 -4.14 8.54
C ILE A 484 1.32 -3.84 9.46
N ASN A 485 0.48 -2.87 9.12
CA ASN A 485 -0.71 -2.53 9.91
C ASN A 485 -1.89 -2.17 9.01
N GLY A 486 -3.12 -2.40 9.46
CA GLY A 486 -4.32 -1.93 8.76
C GLY A 486 -5.30 -3.07 8.52
N ASP A 487 -6.03 -3.00 7.40
CA ASP A 487 -6.95 -4.05 7.00
C ASP A 487 -6.19 -5.29 6.47
N LEU A 488 -6.79 -6.47 6.57
CA LEU A 488 -6.19 -7.70 6.04
C LEU A 488 -6.15 -7.72 4.50
N ASP A 489 -7.09 -7.04 3.85
CA ASP A 489 -7.20 -6.98 2.39
C ASP A 489 -6.31 -5.89 1.76
N ASP A 490 -6.03 -4.82 2.51
CA ASP A 490 -5.15 -3.72 2.06
C ASP A 490 -4.29 -3.20 3.24
N PRO A 491 -3.23 -3.94 3.63
CA PRO A 491 -2.39 -3.55 4.73
C PRO A 491 -1.39 -2.45 4.35
N ALA A 492 -1.22 -1.46 5.22
CA ALA A 492 -0.16 -0.47 5.08
C ALA A 492 1.20 -1.08 5.50
N ILE A 493 2.08 -1.27 4.52
CA ILE A 493 3.43 -1.83 4.71
C ILE A 493 4.46 -0.69 4.78
N LYS A 494 5.29 -0.68 5.82
CA LYS A 494 6.43 0.24 6.01
C LYS A 494 7.73 -0.56 6.13
N LEU A 495 8.66 -0.33 5.22
CA LEU A 495 10.00 -0.92 5.23
C LEU A 495 11.05 0.14 5.58
N LYS A 496 12.01 -0.21 6.43
CA LYS A 496 13.18 0.61 6.78
C LYS A 496 14.45 -0.23 6.83
N SER A 497 15.59 0.37 6.49
CA SER A 497 16.89 -0.28 6.63
C SER A 497 17.99 0.65 7.12
N SER A 498 18.98 0.11 7.83
CA SER A 498 20.22 0.84 8.08
C SER A 498 21.06 1.04 6.81
N LEU A 499 20.84 0.22 5.77
CA LEU A 499 21.51 0.35 4.47
C LEU A 499 21.11 1.66 3.77
N ASP A 500 19.91 2.19 4.01
CA ASP A 500 19.44 3.48 3.48
C ASP A 500 20.46 4.61 3.78
N ASN A 501 20.95 4.64 5.03
CA ASN A 501 21.93 5.63 5.47
C ASN A 501 23.33 5.41 4.87
N LEU A 502 23.75 4.16 4.71
CA LEU A 502 25.08 3.84 4.16
C LEU A 502 25.15 4.15 2.67
N ILE A 503 24.11 3.75 1.92
CA ILE A 503 23.98 4.04 0.51
C ILE A 503 23.80 5.55 0.31
N GLY A 504 22.98 6.20 1.14
CA GLY A 504 22.78 7.65 1.07
C GLY A 504 24.01 8.50 1.34
N LYS A 505 24.92 8.07 2.21
CA LYS A 505 26.20 8.76 2.39
C LYS A 505 27.13 8.61 1.19
N ALA A 506 27.08 7.48 0.49
CA ALA A 506 28.01 7.19 -0.60
C ALA A 506 27.54 7.72 -1.95
N LEU A 507 26.24 7.60 -2.24
CA LEU A 507 25.63 8.03 -3.49
C LEU A 507 24.93 9.40 -3.36
N GLY A 508 24.81 9.92 -2.14
CA GLY A 508 24.22 11.22 -1.78
C GLY A 508 24.43 12.30 -2.82
N ALA A 509 25.70 12.65 -3.05
CA ALA A 509 26.09 13.73 -3.94
C ALA A 509 25.80 13.45 -5.41
N GLU A 510 25.90 12.19 -5.86
CA GLU A 510 25.70 11.81 -7.26
C GLU A 510 24.22 11.79 -7.62
N VAL A 511 23.39 11.22 -6.75
CA VAL A 511 21.93 11.26 -6.91
C VAL A 511 21.41 12.68 -6.76
N ALA A 512 21.88 13.45 -5.78
CA ALA A 512 21.50 14.86 -5.64
C ALA A 512 21.86 15.69 -6.89
N ALA A 513 23.03 15.44 -7.49
CA ALA A 513 23.42 16.09 -8.74
C ALA A 513 22.48 15.72 -9.90
N LYS A 514 22.10 14.44 -10.02
CA LYS A 514 21.20 13.96 -11.08
C LYS A 514 19.75 14.44 -10.87
N VAL A 515 19.28 14.51 -9.63
CA VAL A 515 17.99 15.15 -9.27
C VAL A 515 18.02 16.64 -9.61
N ALA A 516 19.12 17.34 -9.30
CA ALA A 516 19.27 18.76 -9.63
C ALA A 516 19.30 19.01 -11.15
N GLU A 517 19.94 18.12 -11.92
CA GLU A 517 19.93 18.16 -13.38
C GLU A 517 18.51 17.98 -13.94
N GLN A 518 17.79 16.95 -13.49
CA GLN A 518 16.40 16.70 -13.89
C GLN A 518 15.47 17.86 -13.47
N LYS A 519 15.69 18.44 -12.29
CA LYS A 519 14.99 19.65 -11.85
C LYS A 519 15.23 20.81 -12.80
N ALA A 520 16.48 21.05 -13.19
CA ALA A 520 16.82 22.14 -14.11
C ALA A 520 16.16 21.96 -15.48
N VAL A 521 16.19 20.74 -16.04
CA VAL A 521 15.52 20.40 -17.31
C VAL A 521 14.01 20.62 -17.21
N LEU A 522 13.39 20.15 -16.13
CA LEU A 522 11.96 20.34 -15.89
C LEU A 522 11.58 21.82 -15.75
N GLN A 523 12.36 22.58 -14.98
CA GLN A 523 12.18 24.02 -14.82
C GLN A 523 12.32 24.77 -16.15
N GLU A 524 13.32 24.44 -16.97
CA GLU A 524 13.53 25.04 -18.29
C GLU A 524 12.36 24.76 -19.23
N LYS A 525 11.88 23.50 -19.27
CA LYS A 525 10.73 23.11 -20.10
C LYS A 525 9.44 23.82 -19.68
N LEU A 526 9.16 23.89 -18.38
CA LEU A 526 8.01 24.62 -17.84
C LEU A 526 8.13 26.12 -18.10
N ALA A 527 9.32 26.70 -17.94
CA ALA A 527 9.55 28.12 -18.22
C ALA A 527 9.33 28.45 -19.71
N ALA A 528 9.79 27.60 -20.62
CA ALA A 528 9.58 27.76 -22.06
C ALA A 528 8.09 27.69 -22.44
N GLN A 529 7.33 26.74 -21.87
CA GLN A 529 5.89 26.62 -22.12
C GLN A 529 5.08 27.81 -21.59
N LEU A 530 5.59 28.49 -20.55
CA LEU A 530 4.91 29.58 -19.84
C LEU A 530 5.49 30.97 -20.21
N GLN A 531 6.47 31.05 -21.11
CA GLN A 531 7.21 32.28 -21.42
C GLN A 531 6.29 33.40 -21.94
N ASP A 532 5.49 33.12 -22.97
CA ASP A 532 4.56 34.09 -23.57
C ASP A 532 3.51 34.61 -22.57
N PRO A 533 2.79 33.75 -21.83
CA PRO A 533 1.79 34.25 -20.88
C PRO A 533 2.42 34.94 -19.65
N THR A 534 3.63 34.56 -19.23
CA THR A 534 4.33 35.25 -18.13
C THR A 534 4.85 36.62 -18.55
N ALA A 535 5.36 36.76 -19.78
CA ALA A 535 5.82 38.04 -20.33
C ALA A 535 4.70 39.09 -20.39
N LYS A 536 3.48 38.69 -20.80
CA LYS A 536 2.32 39.57 -20.80
C LYS A 536 1.96 40.13 -19.42
N LEU A 537 2.21 39.38 -18.35
CA LEU A 537 1.99 39.83 -16.97
C LEU A 537 3.04 40.81 -16.49
N ALA A 538 4.30 40.69 -16.93
CA ALA A 538 5.38 41.59 -16.51
C ALA A 538 5.13 43.05 -16.94
N ASP A 539 4.56 43.25 -18.13
CA ASP A 539 4.30 44.58 -18.68
C ASP A 539 2.92 45.16 -18.31
N SER A 540 2.06 44.33 -17.69
CA SER A 540 0.64 44.67 -17.46
C SER A 540 0.40 45.74 -16.39
N GLY A 541 1.40 46.13 -15.59
CA GLY A 541 1.25 47.16 -14.55
C GLY A 541 1.44 48.62 -15.02
N ALA A 542 1.83 48.84 -16.28
CA ALA A 542 2.22 50.16 -16.78
C ALA A 542 1.07 51.20 -16.76
N PHE A 543 -0.18 50.76 -16.89
CA PHE A 543 -1.36 51.65 -16.91
C PHE A 543 -1.55 52.42 -15.60
N LEU A 544 -1.11 51.86 -14.45
CA LEU A 544 -1.26 52.52 -13.15
C LEU A 544 -0.42 53.80 -13.05
N GLU A 545 0.72 53.87 -13.72
CA GLU A 545 1.53 55.09 -13.75
C GLU A 545 0.87 56.19 -14.60
N GLU A 546 0.17 55.82 -15.68
CA GLU A 546 -0.64 56.76 -16.45
C GLU A 546 -1.79 57.34 -15.62
N TYR A 547 -2.50 56.48 -14.88
CA TYR A 547 -3.61 56.91 -14.00
C TYR A 547 -3.13 57.77 -12.84
N LYS A 548 -1.99 57.44 -12.24
CA LYS A 548 -1.36 58.26 -11.20
C LYS A 548 -1.02 59.66 -11.71
N SER A 549 -0.52 59.77 -12.94
CA SER A 549 -0.24 61.06 -13.58
C SER A 549 -1.52 61.88 -13.77
N LYS A 550 -2.61 61.26 -14.25
CA LYS A 550 -3.92 61.92 -14.40
C LYS A 550 -4.48 62.42 -13.07
N LEU A 551 -4.48 61.58 -12.04
CA LEU A 551 -4.90 61.96 -10.68
C LEU A 551 -4.10 63.14 -10.13
N GLY A 552 -2.77 63.12 -10.32
CA GLY A 552 -1.89 64.23 -9.95
C GLY A 552 -2.30 65.54 -10.62
N SER A 553 -2.55 65.52 -11.93
CA SER A 553 -2.94 66.72 -12.67
C SER A 553 -4.29 67.32 -12.23
N GLN A 554 -5.30 66.49 -11.95
CA GLN A 554 -6.61 66.96 -11.47
C GLN A 554 -6.55 67.47 -10.03
N ARG A 555 -5.82 66.77 -9.16
CA ARG A 555 -5.57 67.20 -7.78
C ARG A 555 -4.93 68.57 -7.72
N ASP A 556 -3.93 68.80 -8.57
CA ASP A 556 -3.20 70.07 -8.57
C ASP A 556 -4.11 71.20 -9.09
N ALA A 557 -4.95 70.96 -10.10
CA ALA A 557 -5.94 71.91 -10.58
C ALA A 557 -7.01 72.27 -9.52
N LEU A 558 -7.55 71.29 -8.78
CA LEU A 558 -8.50 71.53 -7.68
C LEU A 558 -7.87 72.29 -6.51
N LYS A 559 -6.60 71.98 -6.17
CA LYS A 559 -5.86 72.70 -5.13
C LYS A 559 -5.58 74.15 -5.51
N ASP A 560 -5.30 74.42 -6.78
CA ASP A 560 -5.08 75.79 -7.24
C ASP A 560 -6.39 76.59 -7.20
N LEU A 561 -7.52 75.99 -7.55
CA LEU A 561 -8.84 76.60 -7.38
C LEU A 561 -9.14 76.93 -5.90
N LEU A 562 -8.86 76.02 -4.97
CA LEU A 562 -9.02 76.29 -3.52
C LEU A 562 -8.13 77.43 -3.01
N LYS A 563 -6.97 77.69 -3.63
CA LYS A 563 -6.11 78.82 -3.27
C LYS A 563 -6.68 80.14 -3.77
N GLU A 564 -7.29 80.16 -4.96
CA GLU A 564 -7.99 81.33 -5.50
C GLU A 564 -9.25 81.69 -4.68
N MET A 565 -9.83 80.71 -3.98
CA MET A 565 -10.97 80.90 -3.09
C MET A 565 -10.66 81.48 -1.71
N ARG A 566 -9.38 81.63 -1.34
CA ARG A 566 -8.93 82.24 -0.06
C ARG A 566 -8.70 83.73 -0.21
#